data_AF-A0A2N7YH91-F1
#
_entry.id   AF-A0A2N7YH91-F1
#
_cell.length_a   1.000
_cell.length_b   1.000
_cell.length_c   1.000
_cell.angle_alpha   90.00
_cell.angle_beta   90.00
_cell.angle_gamma   90.00
#
_symmetry.space_group_name_H-M   'P 1'
#
loop_
_entity.id
_entity.type
_entity.pdbx_description
1 polymer ?
#
loop_
_entity_poly.entity_id
_entity_poly.type
_entity_poly.pdbx_seq_one_letter_code
_entity_poly.pdbx_strand_id
1 'polypeptide(L)' 'MPVLYLARADNRLAPRGGLIAGNNPNLIAGEDLLNAGAPCATNNLSANSSNDLSNSGLIGI' A
#
# COMPACT_ATOMS: atom_id res chain seq x y z
N MET A 1 1.83 31.12 -21.00
CA MET A 1 2.99 30.80 -20.14
C MET A 1 2.72 29.46 -19.47
N PRO A 2 3.55 28.41 -19.59
CA PRO A 2 3.32 27.14 -18.90
C PRO A 2 3.93 27.15 -17.49
N VAL A 3 3.26 26.51 -16.53
CA VAL A 3 3.73 26.33 -15.15
C VAL A 3 3.82 24.84 -14.84
N LEU A 4 4.87 24.46 -14.11
CA LEU A 4 5.19 23.08 -13.72
C LEU A 4 5.01 22.95 -12.21
N TYR A 5 4.13 22.04 -11.76
CA TYR A 5 3.94 21.71 -10.36
C TYR A 5 4.35 20.26 -10.11
N LEU A 6 5.41 20.08 -9.32
CA LEU A 6 5.85 18.78 -8.81
C LEU A 6 5.20 18.55 -7.45
N ALA A 7 4.40 17.47 -7.33
CA ALA A 7 3.91 17.04 -6.04
C ALA A 7 5.09 16.47 -5.22
N ARG A 8 5.44 17.14 -4.12
CA ARG A 8 6.41 16.61 -3.15
C ARG A 8 5.79 15.39 -2.46
N ALA A 9 6.43 14.23 -2.61
CA ALA A 9 5.91 12.95 -2.11
C ALA A 9 6.51 12.52 -0.76
N ASP A 10 7.26 13.40 -0.10
CA ASP A 10 7.86 13.11 1.20
C ASP A 10 6.77 12.82 2.23
N ASN A 11 6.92 11.72 2.98
CA ASN A 11 5.98 11.27 4.01
C ASN A 11 4.54 11.02 3.54
N ARG A 12 4.34 10.43 2.34
CA ARG A 12 3.02 9.94 1.89
C ARG A 12 2.53 8.69 2.65
N LEU A 13 2.72 8.68 3.95
CA LEU A 13 2.12 7.77 4.92
C LEU A 13 0.70 8.28 5.20
N ALA A 14 -0.32 7.43 5.02
CA ALA A 14 -1.66 7.72 5.51
C ALA A 14 -1.62 8.03 7.03
N PRO A 15 -2.66 8.62 7.65
CA PRO A 15 -2.67 9.00 9.07
C PRO A 15 -2.29 7.88 10.08
N ARG A 16 -2.28 6.62 9.63
CA ARG A 16 -1.85 5.43 10.38
C ARG A 16 -0.56 4.77 9.84
N GLY A 17 0.23 5.48 9.05
CA GLY A 17 1.53 4.98 8.57
C GLY A 17 1.48 4.05 7.36
N GLY A 18 0.34 3.89 6.68
CA GLY A 18 0.22 2.98 5.54
C GLY A 18 0.42 3.67 4.19
N LEU A 19 1.21 3.08 3.28
CA LEU A 19 1.21 3.48 1.85
C LEU A 19 -0.13 3.11 1.21
N ILE A 20 -0.63 1.94 1.59
CA ILE A 20 -1.91 1.37 1.17
C ILE A 20 -2.81 1.43 2.39
N ALA A 21 -3.88 2.22 2.34
CA ALA A 21 -4.80 2.37 3.48
C ALA A 21 -6.26 2.36 3.04
N GLY A 22 -7.14 1.72 3.82
CA GLY A 22 -8.57 1.65 3.53
C GLY A 22 -9.36 0.84 4.57
N ASN A 23 -10.68 0.72 4.37
CA ASN A 23 -11.52 -0.08 5.27
C ASN A 23 -11.39 -1.60 4.99
N ASN A 24 -11.46 -1.98 3.71
CA ASN A 24 -11.25 -3.36 3.26
C ASN A 24 -10.32 -3.39 2.02
N PRO A 25 -9.05 -2.97 2.12
CA PRO A 25 -8.12 -3.02 0.99
C PRO A 25 -7.88 -4.46 0.51
N ASN A 26 -7.85 -4.62 -0.82
CA ASN A 26 -7.51 -5.87 -1.48
C ASN A 26 -6.28 -5.67 -2.39
N LEU A 27 -5.18 -6.35 -2.07
CA LEU A 27 -3.96 -6.30 -2.87
C LEU A 27 -3.94 -7.50 -3.83
N ILE A 28 -3.72 -7.27 -5.12
CA ILE A 28 -3.74 -8.34 -6.13
C ILE A 28 -2.50 -8.21 -7.01
N ALA A 29 -1.76 -9.31 -7.19
CA ALA A 29 -0.71 -9.45 -8.19
C ALA A 29 -0.96 -10.69 -9.07
N GLY A 30 -0.54 -10.61 -10.34
CA GLY A 30 -0.69 -11.70 -11.31
C GLY A 30 0.34 -12.82 -11.17
N GLU A 31 1.48 -12.54 -10.55
CA GLU A 31 2.47 -13.54 -10.12
C GLU A 31 2.76 -13.32 -8.64
N ASP A 32 3.92 -12.77 -8.28
CA ASP A 32 4.28 -12.47 -6.90
C ASP A 32 3.73 -11.12 -6.43
N LEU A 33 3.18 -11.09 -5.22
CA LEU A 33 2.80 -9.88 -4.52
C LEU A 33 3.90 -9.53 -3.50
N LEU A 34 4.81 -8.64 -3.91
CA LEU A 34 5.91 -8.15 -3.09
C LEU A 34 5.59 -6.74 -2.56
N ASN A 35 5.17 -6.65 -1.31
CA ASN A 35 4.87 -5.37 -0.67
C ASN A 35 5.95 -4.97 0.35
N ALA A 36 6.74 -3.95 0.03
CA ALA A 36 7.73 -3.39 0.94
C ALA A 36 7.16 -2.34 1.90
N GLY A 37 5.96 -1.83 1.62
CA GLY A 37 5.30 -0.79 2.44
C GLY A 37 4.40 -1.37 3.52
N ALA A 38 3.83 -0.50 4.37
CA ALA A 38 2.84 -0.90 5.36
C ALA A 38 1.42 -0.83 4.76
N PRO A 39 0.68 -1.96 4.64
CA PRO A 39 -0.76 -1.90 4.41
C PRO A 39 -1.47 -1.58 5.73
N CYS A 40 -2.47 -0.72 5.70
CA CYS A 40 -3.27 -0.33 6.86
C CYS A 40 -4.77 -0.54 6.57
N ALA A 41 -5.37 -1.56 7.18
CA ALA A 41 -6.79 -1.85 7.03
C ALA A 41 -7.55 -1.48 8.32
N THR A 42 -8.65 -0.74 8.22
CA THR A 42 -9.46 -0.44 9.41
C THR A 42 -10.50 -1.52 9.74
N ASN A 43 -10.68 -2.52 8.87
CA ASN A 43 -11.61 -3.61 9.09
C ASN A 43 -11.05 -4.96 8.59
N ASN A 44 -10.79 -5.11 7.29
CA ASN A 44 -10.17 -6.33 6.73
C ASN A 44 -9.03 -6.02 5.77
N LEU A 45 -7.98 -6.83 5.79
CA LEU A 45 -6.91 -6.81 4.78
C LEU A 45 -6.94 -8.12 4.02
N SER A 46 -7.18 -8.07 2.71
CA SER A 46 -7.04 -9.23 1.82
C SER A 46 -5.90 -9.01 0.84
N ALA A 47 -5.20 -10.08 0.51
CA ALA A 47 -4.09 -10.06 -0.42
C ALA A 47 -4.08 -11.37 -1.22
N ASN A 48 -4.00 -11.27 -2.53
CA ASN A 48 -4.03 -12.39 -3.47
C ASN A 48 -2.85 -12.29 -4.45
N SER A 49 -2.23 -13.43 -4.68
CA SER A 49 -1.03 -13.60 -5.47
C SER A 49 -1.14 -14.94 -6.20
N SER A 50 -0.66 -15.03 -7.43
CA SER A 50 -0.67 -16.32 -8.14
C SER A 50 0.47 -17.23 -7.70
N ASN A 51 1.57 -16.66 -7.19
CA ASN A 51 2.72 -17.41 -6.73
C ASN A 51 3.02 -17.06 -5.27
N ASP A 52 3.92 -16.11 -4.97
CA ASP A 52 4.30 -15.79 -3.60
C ASP A 52 3.69 -14.48 -3.08
N LEU A 53 3.39 -14.43 -1.79
CA LEU A 53 2.93 -13.22 -1.10
C LEU A 53 3.95 -12.86 -0.03
N SER A 54 4.79 -11.87 -0.32
CA SER A 54 5.82 -11.39 0.60
C SER A 54 5.54 -9.94 0.97
N ASN A 55 5.25 -9.72 2.25
CA ASN A 55 5.12 -8.38 2.80
C ASN A 55 6.25 -8.13 3.80
N SER A 56 7.14 -7.20 3.46
CA SER A 56 8.30 -6.83 4.27
C SER A 56 8.04 -5.61 5.16
N GLY A 57 6.96 -4.86 4.91
CA GLY A 57 6.55 -3.73 5.74
C GLY A 57 5.69 -4.13 6.94
N LEU A 58 5.42 -3.19 7.86
CA LEU A 58 4.54 -3.44 9.00
C LEU A 58 3.09 -3.59 8.55
N ILE A 59 2.41 -4.66 8.95
CA ILE A 59 0.97 -4.79 8.72
C ILE A 59 0.26 -3.98 9.80
N GLY A 60 -0.37 -2.88 9.41
CA GLY A 60 -1.20 -2.06 10.28
C GLY A 60 -2.66 -2.53 10.25
N ILE A 61 -3.23 -2.75 11.44
CA ILE A 61 -4.66 -2.99 11.64
C ILE A 61 -5.30 -1.85 12.45
#